data_AF-A0A1D7QSD7-F1
#
_entry.id   AF-A0A1D7QSD7-F1
#
_cell.length_a   1.000
_cell.length_b   1.000
_cell.length_c   1.000
_cell.angle_alpha   90.00
_cell.angle_beta   90.00
_cell.angle_gamma   90.00
#
_symmetry.space_group_name_H-M   'P 1'
#
loop_
_entity.id
_entity.type
_entity.pdbx_description
1 polymer ?
#
loop_
_entity_poly.entity_id
_entity_poly.type
_entity_poly.pdbx_seq_one_letter_code
_entity_poly.pdbx_strand_id
1 'polypeptide(L)'
;MEKYIEVMKQSLNVLETMIEGLEHIPQQIQENKTPDAIQLMDDMMVGFMSVEKSLTPVLEEAEGADIATQQLQKVNETFERVVTAMENDAFDTVAAILEQALTPQVKKLHATLTELFAPYVLL
;
A
#
# COMPACT_ATOMS: atom_id res chain seq x y z
N MET A 1 -12.34 -19.15 5.19
CA MET A 1 -10.87 -19.02 5.15
C MET A 1 -10.17 -19.75 3.98
N GLU A 2 -10.25 -21.08 3.79
CA GLU A 2 -9.49 -21.78 2.70
C GLU A 2 -9.72 -21.20 1.29
N LYS A 3 -10.95 -20.81 0.96
CA LYS A 3 -11.32 -20.17 -0.32
C LYS A 3 -10.58 -18.85 -0.60
N TYR A 4 -9.92 -18.25 0.39
CA TYR A 4 -9.23 -16.96 0.28
C TYR A 4 -7.71 -17.07 0.29
N ILE A 5 -7.13 -18.27 0.37
CA ILE A 5 -5.66 -18.45 0.46
C ILE A 5 -4.94 -17.75 -0.70
N GLU A 6 -5.43 -17.89 -1.93
CA GLU A 6 -4.81 -17.25 -3.09
C GLU A 6 -4.96 -15.73 -3.07
N VAL A 7 -6.08 -15.22 -2.55
CA VAL A 7 -6.28 -13.77 -2.35
C VAL A 7 -5.30 -13.22 -1.32
N MET A 8 -5.09 -13.93 -0.21
CA MET A 8 -4.11 -13.54 0.82
C MET A 8 -2.70 -13.46 0.23
N LYS A 9 -2.25 -14.50 -0.48
CA LYS A 9 -0.92 -14.54 -1.12
C LYS A 9 -0.73 -13.43 -2.15
N GLN A 10 -1.69 -13.26 -3.06
CA GLN A 10 -1.60 -12.21 -4.07
C GLN A 10 -1.59 -10.82 -3.44
N SER A 11 -2.36 -10.61 -2.37
CA SER A 11 -2.39 -9.33 -1.68
C SER A 11 -1.04 -9.00 -1.04
N LEU A 12 -0.38 -10.00 -0.42
CA LEU A 12 0.98 -9.83 0.13
C LEU A 12 1.99 -9.50 -0.98
N ASN A 13 1.98 -10.24 -2.10
CA ASN A 13 2.88 -10.00 -3.23
C ASN A 13 2.69 -8.61 -3.86
N VAL A 14 1.43 -8.15 -3.98
CA VAL A 14 1.14 -6.80 -4.49
C VAL A 14 1.68 -5.75 -3.52
N LEU A 15 1.47 -5.92 -2.21
CA LEU A 15 2.02 -5.00 -1.22
C LEU A 15 3.56 -4.98 -1.22
N GLU A 16 4.23 -6.11 -1.42
CA GLU A 16 5.69 -6.18 -1.57
C GLU A 16 6.16 -5.40 -2.81
N THR A 17 5.52 -5.62 -3.96
CA THR A 17 5.81 -4.87 -5.20
C THR A 17 5.55 -3.38 -5.02
N MET A 18 4.50 -3.02 -4.28
CA MET A 18 4.19 -1.63 -3.98
C MET A 18 5.26 -0.97 -3.11
N ILE A 19 5.82 -1.69 -2.14
CA ILE A 19 6.91 -1.15 -1.30
C ILE A 19 8.10 -0.76 -2.17
N GLU A 20 8.50 -1.61 -3.11
CA GLU A 20 9.58 -1.32 -4.06
C GLU A 20 9.24 -0.11 -4.94
N GLY A 21 8.01 -0.06 -5.48
CA GLY A 21 7.55 1.07 -6.29
C GLY A 21 7.55 2.40 -5.53
N LEU A 22 7.04 2.42 -4.29
CA LEU A 22 7.00 3.60 -3.44
C LEU A 22 8.40 4.12 -3.09
N GLU A 23 9.39 3.23 -2.96
CA GLU A 23 10.79 3.61 -2.71
C GLU A 23 11.45 4.26 -3.94
N HIS A 24 10.93 4.01 -5.15
CA HIS A 24 11.47 4.58 -6.40
C HIS A 24 10.91 5.96 -6.76
N ILE A 25 9.71 6.29 -6.30
CA ILE A 25 9.05 7.57 -6.65
C ILE A 25 9.86 8.80 -6.20
N PRO A 26 10.41 8.88 -4.97
CA PRO A 26 11.22 10.03 -4.56
C PRO A 26 12.45 10.23 -5.45
N GLN A 27 13.08 9.15 -5.93
CA GLN A 27 14.21 9.23 -6.84
C GLN A 27 13.79 9.81 -8.20
N GLN A 28 12.67 9.38 -8.76
CA GLN A 28 12.17 9.93 -10.03
C GLN A 28 11.86 11.44 -9.91
N ILE A 29 11.30 11.87 -8.79
CA ILE A 29 11.08 13.30 -8.49
C ILE A 29 12.42 14.06 -8.49
N GLN A 30 13.43 13.56 -7.78
CA GLN A 30 14.77 14.18 -7.70
C GLN A 30 15.47 14.25 -9.07
N GLU A 31 15.23 13.27 -9.94
CA GLU A 31 15.77 13.20 -11.29
C GLU A 31 14.99 14.06 -12.31
N ASN A 32 14.02 14.88 -11.86
CA ASN A 32 13.09 15.65 -12.70
C ASN A 32 12.25 14.79 -13.67
N LYS A 33 12.01 13.52 -13.32
CA LYS A 33 11.13 12.59 -14.05
C LYS A 33 9.73 12.59 -13.46
N THR A 34 9.18 13.79 -13.24
CA THR A 34 7.88 13.98 -12.60
C THR A 34 6.73 13.24 -13.31
N PRO A 35 6.62 13.20 -14.65
CA PRO A 35 5.57 12.42 -15.32
C PRO A 35 5.64 10.93 -15.00
N ASP A 36 6.84 10.36 -14.97
CA ASP A 36 7.06 8.95 -14.61
C ASP A 36 6.68 8.70 -13.14
N ALA A 37 7.01 9.65 -12.26
CA ALA A 37 6.70 9.57 -10.83
C ALA A 37 5.18 9.62 -10.57
N ILE A 38 4.45 10.45 -11.32
CA ILE A 38 2.98 10.53 -11.26
C ILE A 38 2.37 9.22 -11.76
N GLN A 39 2.87 8.69 -12.88
CA GLN A 39 2.38 7.42 -13.41
C GLN A 39 2.61 6.27 -12.41
N LEU A 40 3.80 6.18 -11.84
CA LEU A 40 4.12 5.16 -10.85
C LEU A 40 3.25 5.30 -9.59
N MET A 41 2.94 6.53 -9.16
CA MET A 41 2.02 6.76 -8.04
C MET A 41 0.60 6.28 -8.35
N ASP A 42 0.11 6.52 -9.56
CA ASP A 42 -1.21 6.04 -10.01
C ASP A 42 -1.25 4.51 -9.99
N ASP A 43 -0.21 3.86 -10.50
CA ASP A 43 -0.06 2.39 -10.43
C ASP A 43 -0.07 1.87 -8.98
N MET A 44 0.60 2.57 -8.05
CA MET A 44 0.58 2.22 -6.62
C MET A 44 -0.81 2.35 -6.01
N MET A 45 -1.55 3.42 -6.35
CA MET A 45 -2.90 3.66 -5.86
C MET A 45 -3.88 2.60 -6.40
N VAL A 46 -3.78 2.26 -7.69
CA VAL A 46 -4.59 1.19 -8.31
C VAL A 46 -4.28 -0.16 -7.67
N GLY A 47 -3.00 -0.46 -7.45
CA GLY A 47 -2.56 -1.67 -6.74
C GLY A 47 -3.15 -1.75 -5.34
N PHE A 48 -3.08 -0.65 -4.59
CA PHE A 48 -3.63 -0.56 -3.23
C PHE A 48 -5.15 -0.80 -3.21
N MET A 49 -5.91 -0.11 -4.06
CA MET A 49 -7.37 -0.26 -4.13
C MET A 49 -7.76 -1.71 -4.47
N SER A 50 -6.98 -2.37 -5.34
CA SER A 50 -7.18 -3.78 -5.65
C SER A 50 -6.96 -4.68 -4.44
N VAL A 51 -5.92 -4.44 -3.65
CA VAL A 51 -5.65 -5.15 -2.39
C VAL A 51 -6.78 -4.94 -1.39
N GLU A 52 -7.15 -3.69 -1.11
CA GLU A 52 -8.18 -3.35 -0.14
C GLU A 52 -9.52 -4.03 -0.48
N LYS A 53 -9.95 -3.92 -1.74
CA LYS A 53 -11.18 -4.54 -2.22
C LYS A 53 -11.14 -6.07 -2.12
N SER A 54 -10.01 -6.68 -2.45
CA SER A 54 -9.87 -8.14 -2.43
C SER A 54 -9.81 -8.69 -1.01
N LEU A 55 -9.22 -7.92 -0.07
CA LEU A 55 -9.10 -8.29 1.33
C LEU A 55 -10.38 -8.06 2.14
N THR A 56 -11.29 -7.19 1.69
CA THR A 56 -12.56 -6.90 2.39
C THR A 56 -13.30 -8.18 2.86
N PRO A 57 -13.65 -9.15 1.99
CA PRO A 57 -14.33 -10.38 2.42
C PRO A 57 -13.45 -11.31 3.27
N VAL A 58 -12.13 -11.16 3.22
CA VAL A 58 -11.19 -11.94 4.03
C VAL A 58 -11.17 -11.42 5.46
N LEU A 59 -11.11 -10.10 5.62
CA LEU A 59 -11.05 -9.41 6.91
C LEU A 59 -12.38 -9.49 7.66
N GLU A 60 -13.52 -9.58 6.96
CA GLU A 60 -14.83 -9.83 7.57
C GLU A 60 -14.93 -11.22 8.23
N GLU A 61 -14.19 -12.22 7.72
CA GLU A 61 -14.19 -13.59 8.25
C GLU A 61 -13.01 -13.87 9.21
N ALA A 62 -12.00 -12.99 9.27
CA ALA A 62 -10.78 -13.21 10.04
C ALA A 62 -10.88 -12.65 11.46
N GLU A 63 -10.59 -13.49 12.46
CA GLU A 63 -10.44 -13.03 13.85
C GLU A 63 -9.23 -12.10 14.00
N GLY A 64 -9.40 -10.98 14.71
CA GLY A 64 -8.32 -10.01 14.94
C GLY A 64 -8.02 -9.08 13.76
N ALA A 65 -8.88 -9.04 12.75
CA ALA A 65 -8.71 -8.19 11.57
C ALA A 65 -8.75 -6.67 11.83
N ASP A 66 -9.21 -6.21 13.02
CA ASP A 66 -9.35 -4.79 13.35
C ASP A 66 -8.08 -3.97 13.10
N ILE A 67 -6.92 -4.53 13.44
CA ILE A 67 -5.63 -3.86 13.27
C ILE A 67 -5.30 -3.71 11.78
N ALA A 68 -5.58 -4.74 10.96
CA ALA A 68 -5.35 -4.71 9.52
C ALA A 68 -6.29 -3.69 8.85
N THR A 69 -7.58 -3.69 9.22
CA THR A 69 -8.58 -2.73 8.72
C THR A 69 -8.18 -1.28 9.03
N GLN A 70 -7.73 -1.00 10.26
CA GLN A 70 -7.24 0.33 10.62
C GLN A 70 -5.98 0.74 9.85
N GLN A 71 -5.12 -0.21 9.48
CA GLN A 71 -3.93 0.07 8.70
C GLN A 71 -4.26 0.33 7.23
N LEU A 72 -5.21 -0.40 6.64
CA LEU A 72 -5.74 -0.10 5.30
C LEU A 72 -6.27 1.33 5.24
N GLN A 73 -7.12 1.72 6.20
CA GLN A 73 -7.66 3.08 6.25
C GLN A 73 -6.56 4.15 6.32
N LYS A 74 -5.53 3.96 7.16
CA LYS A 74 -4.41 4.92 7.27
C LYS A 74 -3.62 5.05 5.98
N VAL A 75 -3.40 3.94 5.28
CA VAL A 75 -2.72 3.94 3.99
C VAL A 75 -3.57 4.72 2.97
N ASN A 76 -4.88 4.48 2.92
CA ASN A 76 -5.80 5.22 2.04
C ASN A 76 -5.77 6.73 2.31
N GLU A 77 -5.93 7.15 3.57
CA GLU A 77 -5.85 8.56 3.99
C GLU A 77 -4.48 9.19 3.62
N THR A 78 -3.40 8.41 3.65
CA THR A 78 -2.08 8.90 3.27
C THR A 78 -1.91 9.03 1.76
N PHE A 79 -2.51 8.12 0.96
CA PHE A 79 -2.58 8.27 -0.49
C PHE A 79 -3.31 9.55 -0.89
N GLU A 80 -4.44 9.87 -0.26
CA GLU A 80 -5.17 11.13 -0.52
C GLU A 80 -4.29 12.37 -0.29
N ARG A 81 -3.47 12.35 0.77
CA ARG A 81 -2.51 13.43 1.07
C ARG A 81 -1.41 13.54 0.00
N VAL A 82 -0.93 12.40 -0.51
CA VAL A 82 0.06 12.37 -1.59
C VAL A 82 -0.52 12.93 -2.87
N VAL A 83 -1.71 12.50 -3.27
CA VAL A 83 -2.41 13.00 -4.47
C VAL A 83 -2.62 14.50 -4.35
N THR A 84 -3.12 14.98 -3.21
CA THR A 84 -3.30 16.42 -2.96
C THR A 84 -1.98 17.18 -3.12
N ALA A 85 -0.86 16.66 -2.62
CA ALA A 85 0.44 17.29 -2.78
C ALA A 85 0.93 17.29 -4.24
N MET A 86 0.69 16.20 -4.98
CA MET A 86 1.01 16.12 -6.41
C MET A 86 0.20 17.11 -7.26
N GLU A 87 -1.10 17.23 -7.01
CA GLU A 87 -1.98 18.19 -7.71
C GLU A 87 -1.59 19.65 -7.49
N ASN A 88 -0.91 19.94 -6.38
CA ASN A 88 -0.40 21.28 -6.05
C ASN A 88 1.08 21.48 -6.44
N ASP A 89 1.66 20.57 -7.24
CA ASP A 89 3.07 20.56 -7.64
C ASP A 89 4.05 20.62 -6.44
N ALA A 90 3.62 20.17 -5.26
CA ALA A 90 4.38 20.23 -4.01
C ALA A 90 5.28 19.00 -3.85
N PHE A 91 6.18 18.76 -4.82
CA PHE A 91 6.94 17.50 -4.92
C PHE A 91 7.91 17.24 -3.75
N ASP A 92 8.44 18.28 -3.11
CA ASP A 92 9.20 18.12 -1.85
C ASP A 92 8.32 17.55 -0.73
N THR A 93 7.05 17.97 -0.69
CA THR A 93 6.07 17.45 0.27
C THR A 93 5.68 16.01 -0.08
N VAL A 94 5.54 15.69 -1.37
CA VAL A 94 5.30 14.32 -1.84
C VAL A 94 6.41 13.39 -1.36
N ALA A 95 7.68 13.74 -1.60
CA ALA A 95 8.82 12.94 -1.18
C ALA A 95 8.83 12.72 0.35
N ALA A 96 8.58 13.78 1.12
CA ALA A 96 8.50 13.68 2.58
C ALA A 96 7.35 12.77 3.06
N ILE A 97 6.16 12.87 2.47
CA ILE A 97 5.02 11.99 2.83
C ILE A 97 5.34 10.53 2.49
N LEU A 98 5.99 10.27 1.34
CA LEU A 98 6.36 8.93 0.93
C LEU A 98 7.35 8.27 1.90
N GLU A 99 8.42 8.97 2.25
CA GLU A 99 9.47 8.46 3.13
C GLU A 99 8.99 8.31 4.58
N GLN A 100 8.25 9.30 5.09
CA GLN A 100 7.94 9.39 6.52
C GLN A 100 6.61 8.72 6.90
N ALA A 101 5.70 8.54 5.93
CA ALA A 101 4.35 8.03 6.20
C ALA A 101 3.97 6.86 5.30
N LEU A 102 3.86 7.06 3.98
CA LEU A 102 3.21 6.06 3.12
C LEU A 102 4.01 4.75 3.07
N THR A 103 5.32 4.81 2.78
CA THR A 103 6.17 3.62 2.69
C THR A 103 6.24 2.86 4.02
N PRO A 104 6.49 3.52 5.18
CA PRO A 104 6.43 2.83 6.48
C PRO A 104 5.05 2.22 6.79
N GLN A 105 3.95 2.87 6.41
CA GLN A 105 2.60 2.36 6.64
C GLN A 105 2.30 1.13 5.79
N VAL A 106 2.67 1.12 4.51
CA VAL A 106 2.51 -0.05 3.63
C VAL A 106 3.36 -1.22 4.13
N LYS A 107 4.60 -0.98 4.56
CA LYS A 107 5.44 -1.99 5.22
C LYS A 107 4.79 -2.58 6.47
N LYS A 108 4.19 -1.72 7.29
CA LYS A 108 3.47 -2.15 8.50
C LYS A 108 2.23 -2.97 8.17
N LEU A 109 1.47 -2.56 7.16
CA LEU A 109 0.30 -3.28 6.66
C LEU A 109 0.69 -4.66 6.15
N HIS A 110 1.75 -4.74 5.33
CA HIS A 110 2.29 -6.01 4.84
C HIS A 110 2.67 -6.95 6.00
N ALA A 111 3.42 -6.46 6.99
CA ALA A 111 3.80 -7.25 8.16
C ALA A 111 2.59 -7.73 8.97
N THR A 112 1.60 -6.85 9.17
CA THR A 112 0.36 -7.16 9.90
C THR A 112 -0.47 -8.23 9.19
N LEU A 113 -0.62 -8.12 7.88
CA LEU A 113 -1.33 -9.10 7.07
C LEU A 113 -0.56 -10.43 7.01
N THR A 114 0.78 -10.39 6.96
CA THR A 114 1.62 -11.59 7.02
C THR A 114 1.38 -12.35 8.32
N GLU A 115 1.36 -11.65 9.46
CA GLU A 115 1.07 -12.27 10.76
C GLU A 115 -0.36 -12.83 10.82
N LEU A 116 -1.34 -12.05 10.36
CA LEU A 116 -2.75 -12.46 10.33
C LEU A 116 -2.98 -13.69 9.44
N PHE A 117 -2.25 -13.79 8.33
CA PHE A 117 -2.41 -14.84 7.33
C PHE A 117 -1.51 -16.06 7.56
N ALA A 118 -0.50 -15.97 8.43
CA ALA A 118 0.43 -17.06 8.73
C ALA A 118 -0.24 -18.42 9.04
N PRO A 119 -1.41 -18.49 9.72
CA PRO A 119 -2.09 -19.78 9.95
C PRO A 119 -2.63 -20.44 8.67
N TYR A 120 -2.83 -19.69 7.59
CA TYR A 120 -3.50 -20.13 6.36
C TYR A 120 -2.54 -20.19 5.17
N VAL A 121 -1.53 -19.34 5.18
CA VAL A 121 -0.52 -19.22 4.12
C VAL A 121 0.75 -19.86 4.67
N LEU A 122 0.96 -21.13 4.33
CA LEU A 122 2.26 -21.78 4.52
C LEU A 122 3.27 -21.03 3.64
N LEU A 123 4.00 -20.09 4.25
CA LEU A 123 5.19 -19.45 3.66
C LEU A 123 6.37 -20.41 3.69
#